data_AF-A0A3C0XHU6-F1
#
_entry.id   AF-A0A3C0XHU6-F1
#
_cell.length_a   1.000
_cell.length_b   1.000
_cell.length_c   1.000
_cell.angle_alpha   90.00
_cell.angle_beta   90.00
_cell.angle_gamma   90.00
#
_symmetry.space_group_name_H-M   'P 1'
#
loop_
_entity.id
_entity.type
_entity.pdbx_description
1 polymer ?
#
loop_
_entity_poly.entity_id
_entity_poly.type
_entity_poly.pdbx_seq_one_letter_code
_entity_poly.pdbx_strand_id
1 'polypeptide(L)' 'MDCGETFPPWVMHWDHLPSHLKINEISSMVGSHRRALILEELAKCELVCANCHVMRTVARARHTIAEDASVYRFQVISAA' A
#
# COMPACT_ATOMS: atom_id res chain seq x y z
N MET A 1 8.56 6.93 -0.62
CA MET A 1 7.28 6.98 -1.37
C MET A 1 7.61 6.99 -2.85
N ASP A 2 6.98 6.13 -3.65
CA ASP A 2 7.43 5.83 -5.02
C ASP A 2 6.99 6.86 -6.06
N CYS A 3 5.80 7.44 -5.89
CA CYS A 3 5.24 8.40 -6.84
C CYS A 3 5.77 9.84 -6.68
N GLY A 4 6.49 10.15 -5.60
CA GLY A 4 7.00 11.50 -5.33
C GLY A 4 5.95 12.56 -4.95
N GLU A 5 4.67 12.19 -4.95
CA GLU A 5 3.56 13.09 -4.62
C GLU A 5 3.40 13.30 -3.11
N THR A 6 2.61 14.30 -2.71
CA THR A 6 2.25 14.56 -1.31
C THR A 6 0.77 14.34 -1.09
N PHE A 7 0.42 13.66 0.00
CA PHE A 7 -0.97 13.35 0.31
C PHE A 7 -1.32 13.61 1.78
N PRO A 8 -2.61 13.85 2.08
CA PRO A 8 -3.09 13.88 3.44
C PRO A 8 -2.89 12.54 4.17
N PRO A 9 -2.73 12.53 5.51
CA PRO A 9 -2.45 11.30 6.27
C PRO A 9 -3.48 10.18 6.10
N TRP A 10 -4.76 10.49 5.85
CA TRP A 10 -5.83 9.49 5.75
C TRP A 10 -5.84 8.68 4.45
N VAL A 11 -5.03 9.04 3.45
CA VAL A 11 -4.83 8.21 2.24
C VAL A 11 -3.46 7.52 2.22
N MET A 12 -2.71 7.63 3.31
CA MET A 12 -1.40 7.04 3.52
C MET A 12 -1.54 5.69 4.23
N HIS A 13 -0.69 4.73 3.87
CA HIS A 13 -0.74 3.35 4.32
C HIS A 13 0.67 2.86 4.71
N TRP A 14 0.73 2.00 5.72
CA TRP A 14 1.97 1.34 6.15
C TRP A 14 2.22 0.10 5.28
N ASP A 15 3.23 0.17 4.41
CA ASP A 15 3.68 -0.94 3.57
C ASP A 15 4.75 -1.76 4.29
N HIS A 16 4.53 -3.06 4.49
CA HIS A 16 5.52 -3.93 5.11
C HIS A 16 6.66 -4.23 4.12
N LEU A 17 7.90 -4.03 4.58
CA LEU A 17 9.09 -4.30 3.77
C LEU A 17 9.37 -5.82 3.69
N PRO A 18 9.70 -6.38 2.51
CA PRO A 18 9.88 -7.83 2.33
C PRO A 18 11.02 -8.46 3.14
N SER A 19 12.00 -7.65 3.55
CA SER A 19 13.17 -8.11 4.33
C SER A 19 12.85 -8.45 5.78
N HIS A 20 11.62 -8.21 6.23
CA HIS A 20 11.22 -8.41 7.62
C HIS A 20 10.05 -9.40 7.74
N LEU A 21 10.12 -10.25 8.76
CA LEU A 21 8.97 -11.04 9.16
C LEU A 21 7.97 -10.14 9.90
N LYS A 22 6.80 -10.01 9.28
CA LYS A 22 5.65 -9.28 9.81
C LYS A 22 5.02 -10.06 10.97
N ILE A 23 4.69 -9.35 12.05
CA ILE A 23 3.87 -9.86 13.16
C ILE A 23 2.39 -9.75 12.77
N ASN A 24 1.92 -8.55 12.42
CA ASN A 24 0.54 -8.29 12.01
C ASN A 24 0.44 -6.91 11.32
N GLU A 25 -0.73 -6.56 10.79
CA GLU A 25 -0.98 -5.21 10.29
C GLU A 25 -0.95 -4.17 11.42
N ILE A 26 -0.31 -3.03 11.19
CA ILE A 26 -0.25 -1.93 12.15
C ILE A 26 -1.65 -1.51 12.60
N SER A 27 -2.61 -1.39 11.67
CA SER A 27 -4.00 -1.03 11.97
C SER A 27 -4.68 -2.00 12.95
N SER A 28 -4.39 -3.30 12.81
CA SER A 28 -4.90 -4.34 13.71
C SER A 28 -4.25 -4.31 15.09
N MET A 29 -3.03 -3.77 15.20
CA MET A 29 -2.25 -3.76 16.45
C MET A 29 -2.59 -2.58 17.39
N VAL A 30 -2.99 -1.43 16.85
CA VAL A 30 -3.19 -0.18 17.64
C VAL A 30 -4.18 -0.32 18.80
N GLY A 31 -5.15 -1.23 18.72
CA GLY A 31 -6.11 -1.51 19.79
C GLY A 31 -5.85 -2.78 20.62
N SER A 32 -4.85 -3.58 20.26
CA SER A 32 -4.67 -4.95 20.78
C SER A 32 -3.27 -5.25 21.32
N HIS A 33 -2.28 -4.39 21.04
CA HIS A 33 -0.89 -4.62 21.41
C HIS A 33 -0.29 -3.44 22.18
N ARG A 34 0.81 -3.72 22.90
CA ARG A 34 1.57 -2.68 23.62
C ARG A 34 2.24 -1.75 22.63
N ARG A 35 2.27 -0.45 22.95
CA ARG A 35 2.91 0.60 22.14
C ARG A 35 4.32 0.25 21.67
N ALA A 36 5.15 -0.33 22.54
CA ALA A 36 6.52 -0.71 22.20
C ALA A 36 6.56 -1.70 21.01
N LEU A 37 5.72 -2.74 21.05
CA LEU A 37 5.64 -3.73 19.97
C LEU A 37 5.09 -3.13 18.68
N ILE A 38 4.14 -2.18 18.77
CA ILE A 38 3.64 -1.46 17.60
C ILE A 38 4.78 -0.67 16.94
N LEU A 39 5.62 0.01 17.73
CA LEU A 39 6.76 0.78 17.21
C LEU A 39 7.84 -0.12 16.60
N GLU A 40 8.08 -1.30 17.18
CA GLU A 40 8.96 -2.32 16.61
C GLU A 40 8.45 -2.85 15.27
N GLU A 41 7.15 -3.10 15.14
CA GLU A 41 6.55 -3.51 13.87
C GLU A 41 6.57 -2.35 12.85
N LEU A 42 6.31 -1.13 13.31
CA LEU A 42 6.31 0.06 12.47
C LEU A 42 7.69 0.32 11.83
N ALA A 43 8.78 0.00 12.53
CA ALA A 43 10.14 0.10 12.01
C ALA A 43 10.42 -0.85 10.82
N LYS A 44 9.54 -1.83 10.57
CA LYS A 44 9.59 -2.74 9.42
C LYS A 44 8.75 -2.25 8.24
N CYS A 45 8.10 -1.10 8.39
CA CYS A 45 7.17 -0.56 7.41
C CYS A 45 7.68 0.75 6.81
N GLU A 46 7.23 1.06 5.60
CA GLU A 46 7.33 2.39 5.00
C GLU A 46 5.95 3.04 4.88
N LEU A 47 5.88 4.35 5.08
CA LEU A 47 4.65 5.10 4.80
C LEU A 47 4.58 5.46 3.32
N VAL A 48 3.56 4.98 2.61
CA VAL A 48 3.32 5.24 1.18
C VAL A 48 1.85 5.59 0.92
N CYS A 49 1.53 6.15 -0.24
CA CYS A 49 0.13 6.37 -0.61
C CYS A 49 -0.58 5.04 -0.96
N ALA A 50 -1.91 5.03 -0.90
CA ALA A 50 -2.74 3.86 -1.21
C ALA A 50 -2.40 3.21 -2.56
N ASN A 51 -2.17 4.02 -3.60
CA ASN A 51 -1.86 3.52 -4.94
C ASN A 51 -0.49 2.83 -4.99
N CYS A 52 0.56 3.44 -4.43
CA CYS A 52 1.88 2.82 -4.34
C CYS A 52 1.82 1.50 -3.56
N HIS A 53 1.08 1.46 -2.46
CA HIS A 53 0.90 0.25 -1.64
C HIS A 53 0.30 -0.92 -2.45
N VAL A 54 -0.77 -0.66 -3.21
CA VAL A 54 -1.40 -1.67 -4.08
C VAL A 54 -0.44 -2.14 -5.17
N MET A 55 0.23 -1.21 -5.85
CA MET A 55 1.19 -1.54 -6.91
C MET A 55 2.33 -2.42 -6.40
N ARG A 56 2.90 -2.11 -5.22
CA ARG A 56 3.92 -2.94 -4.55
C ARG A 56 3.38 -4.33 -4.22
N THR A 57 2.18 -4.41 -3.65
CA THR A 57 1.53 -5.68 -3.30
C THR A 57 1.34 -6.57 -4.53
N VAL A 58 0.79 -6.03 -5.61
CA VAL A 58 0.58 -6.75 -6.87
C VAL A 58 1.91 -7.21 -7.48
N ALA A 59 2.92 -6.34 -7.51
CA ALA A 59 4.24 -6.67 -8.04
C ALA A 59 4.93 -7.80 -7.24
N ARG A 60 4.80 -7.80 -5.91
CA ARG A 60 5.36 -8.85 -5.04
C ARG A 60 4.62 -10.17 -5.15
N ALA A 61 3.31 -10.14 -5.30
CA ALA A 61 2.45 -11.33 -5.32
C ALA A 61 2.59 -12.19 -6.59
N ARG A 62 3.39 -11.78 -7.59
CA ARG A 62 3.48 -12.45 -8.91
C ARG A 62 2.09 -12.74 -9.51
N HIS A 63 1.13 -11.86 -9.29
CA HIS A 63 -0.10 -11.93 -10.06
C HIS A 63 0.27 -11.59 -11.50
N THR A 64 0.33 -12.61 -12.36
CA THR A 64 0.31 -12.43 -13.81
C THR A 64 -1.02 -11.75 -14.12
N ILE A 65 -1.02 -10.42 -14.17
CA ILE A 65 -2.07 -9.70 -14.88
C ILE A 65 -1.86 -10.12 -16.32
N ALA A 66 -2.71 -11.03 -16.82
CA ALA A 66 -2.85 -11.22 -18.24
C ALA A 66 -3.02 -9.82 -18.85
N GLU A 67 -2.18 -9.46 -19.81
CA GLU A 67 -2.11 -8.14 -20.43
C GLU A 67 -3.45 -7.76 -21.06
N ASP A 68 -4.42 -7.33 -20.27
CA ASP A 68 -5.69 -6.83 -20.76
C ASP A 68 -5.79 -5.33 -20.50
N ALA A 69 -5.21 -4.59 -21.45
CA ALA A 69 -5.30 -3.15 -21.54
C ALA A 69 -6.74 -2.63 -21.75
N SER A 70 -7.76 -3.50 -21.82
CA SER A 70 -9.16 -3.08 -21.98
C SER A 70 -9.78 -2.51 -20.69
N VAL A 71 -9.25 -2.84 -19.51
CA VAL A 71 -9.88 -2.46 -18.22
C VAL A 71 -9.67 -0.97 -17.87
N TYR A 72 -8.72 -0.28 -18.51
CA TYR A 72 -8.40 1.13 -18.26
C TYR A 72 -8.94 2.12 -19.32
N ARG A 73 -9.79 1.68 -20.25
CA ARG A 73 -10.44 2.60 -21.19
C ARG A 73 -11.67 3.24 -20.53
N PHE A 74 -11.45 4.17 -19.59
CA PHE A 74 -12.48 5.11 -19.21
C PHE A 74 -12.86 5.87 -20.48
N GLN A 75 -14.03 5.57 -21.03
CA GLN A 75 -14.63 6.33 -22.12
C GLN A 75 -14.73 7.77 -21.62
N VAL A 76 -13.80 8.62 -22.07
CA VAL A 76 -13.99 10.07 -22.08
C VAL A 76 -15.28 10.28 -22.87
N ILE A 77 -16.39 10.46 -22.15
CA ILE A 77 -17.65 10.87 -22.71
C ILE A 77 -17.36 12.19 -23.39
N SER A 78 -17.53 12.18 -24.71
CA SER A 78 -17.37 13.30 -25.62
C SER A 78 -17.96 14.57 -25.01
N ALA A 79 -17.17 15.64 -25.01
CA ALA A 79 -17.68 16.99 -24.90
C ALA A 79 -18.79 17.18 -25.96
N ALA A 80 -19.96 17.61 -25.50
CA ALA A 80 -21.01 18.22 -26.31
C ALA A 80 -21.14 19.69 -25.87
#